data_AF-A0A9Q2NYP2-F1
#
_entry.id   AF-A0A9Q2NYP2-F1
#
_cell.length_a   1.000
_cell.length_b   1.000
_cell.length_c   1.000
_cell.angle_alpha   90.00
_cell.angle_beta   90.00
_cell.angle_gamma   90.00
#
_symmetry.space_group_name_H-M   'P 1'
#
loop_
_entity.id
_entity.type
_entity.pdbx_description
1 polymer ?
#
loop_
_entity_poly.entity_id
_entity_poly.type
_entity_poly.pdbx_seq_one_letter_code
_entity_poly.pdbx_strand_id
1 'polypeptide(L)'
;MKLLRNYQIFRAQRLAAKGDFITARSITNALVAKFPRSVGYNLFNADIDLFAGDTTSALDRYEICKELVEVSSEMSFRNKRFYNAYINFRQIAIDHHLAGHEWPEWSEFAMLVNVLDADRNIKNLFLLPTK
;
A
#
# COMPACT_ATOMS: atom_id res chain seq x y z
N MET A 1 -13.07 -13.01 13.99
CA MET A 1 -12.31 -13.17 12.71
C MET A 1 -11.56 -11.91 12.24
N LYS A 2 -12.07 -10.68 12.44
CA LYS A 2 -11.36 -9.44 12.02
C LYS A 2 -10.00 -9.23 12.71
N LEU A 3 -9.90 -9.59 14.00
CA LEU A 3 -8.66 -9.57 14.79
C LEU A 3 -7.53 -10.42 14.20
N LEU A 4 -7.82 -11.67 13.80
CA LEU A 4 -6.84 -12.58 13.19
C LEU A 4 -6.24 -12.00 11.90
N ARG A 5 -7.08 -11.37 11.07
CA ARG A 5 -6.64 -10.75 9.81
C ARG A 5 -5.74 -9.54 10.03
N ASN A 6 -6.10 -8.68 10.98
CA ASN A 6 -5.27 -7.53 11.35
C ASN A 6 -3.91 -8.01 11.90
N TYR A 7 -3.91 -9.05 12.74
CA TYR A 7 -2.68 -9.66 13.24
C TYR A 7 -1.78 -10.18 12.10
N GLN A 8 -2.35 -10.84 11.09
CA GLN A 8 -1.58 -11.35 9.95
C GLN A 8 -0.92 -10.21 9.15
N ILE A 9 -1.62 -9.10 8.93
CA ILE A 9 -1.05 -7.91 8.28
C ILE A 9 0.08 -7.30 9.09
N PHE A 10 -0.12 -7.04 10.38
CA PHE A 10 0.93 -6.49 11.23
C PHE A 10 2.15 -7.41 11.30
N ARG A 11 1.93 -8.73 11.32
CA ARG A 11 3.00 -9.72 11.24
C ARG A 11 3.77 -9.61 9.92
N ALA A 12 3.08 -9.53 8.79
CA ALA A 12 3.72 -9.40 7.47
C ALA A 12 4.54 -8.10 7.38
N GLN A 13 3.99 -6.97 7.83
CA GLN A 13 4.71 -5.68 7.88
C GLN A 13 5.97 -5.77 8.75
N ARG A 14 5.87 -6.38 9.93
CA ARG A 14 7.02 -6.56 10.83
C ARG A 14 8.10 -7.46 10.23
N LEU A 15 7.72 -8.47 9.45
CA LEU A 15 8.65 -9.36 8.74
C LEU A 15 9.35 -8.62 7.60
N ALA A 16 8.60 -7.87 6.79
CA ALA A 16 9.15 -7.03 5.74
C ALA A 16 10.13 -5.98 6.30
N ALA A 17 9.79 -5.34 7.42
CA ALA A 17 10.69 -4.41 8.11
C ALA A 17 12.00 -5.06 8.62
N LYS A 18 12.03 -6.38 8.76
CA LYS A 18 13.23 -7.17 9.11
C LYS A 18 13.95 -7.75 7.88
N GLY A 19 13.46 -7.47 6.67
CA GLY A 19 13.98 -8.03 5.42
C GLY A 19 13.46 -9.43 5.07
N ASP A 20 12.55 -10.01 5.85
CA ASP A 20 11.93 -11.31 5.53
C ASP A 20 10.74 -11.12 4.57
N PHE A 21 11.07 -10.76 3.33
CA PHE A 21 10.07 -10.50 2.29
C PHE A 21 9.39 -11.77 1.80
N ILE A 22 10.07 -12.93 1.84
CA ILE A 22 9.49 -14.21 1.40
C ILE A 22 8.31 -14.59 2.28
N THR A 23 8.49 -14.57 3.60
CA THR A 23 7.41 -14.90 4.54
C THR A 23 6.32 -13.83 4.53
N ALA A 24 6.71 -12.55 4.45
CA ALA A 24 5.74 -11.46 4.35
C ALA A 24 4.83 -11.61 3.12
N ARG A 25 5.41 -11.87 1.95
CA ARG A 25 4.71 -12.09 0.68
C ARG A 25 3.81 -13.33 0.74
N SER A 26 4.26 -14.42 1.38
CA SER A 26 3.42 -15.61 1.57
C SER A 26 2.14 -15.30 2.37
N ILE A 27 2.25 -14.48 3.43
CA ILE A 27 1.10 -14.11 4.27
C ILE A 27 0.13 -13.23 3.49
N THR A 28 0.63 -12.21 2.79
CA THR A 28 -0.24 -11.30 2.02
C THR A 28 -0.85 -11.97 0.80
N ASN A 29 -0.13 -12.88 0.11
CA ASN A 29 -0.71 -13.69 -0.97
C ASN A 29 -1.86 -14.55 -0.47
N ALA A 30 -1.73 -15.18 0.70
CA ALA A 30 -2.83 -15.98 1.28
C ALA A 30 -4.05 -15.11 1.63
N LEU A 31 -3.83 -13.87 2.10
CA LEU A 31 -4.91 -12.93 2.38
C LEU A 31 -5.59 -12.43 1.11
N VAL A 32 -4.82 -12.11 0.06
CA VAL A 32 -5.34 -11.71 -1.26
C VAL A 32 -6.13 -12.85 -1.89
N ALA A 33 -5.61 -14.09 -1.86
CA ALA A 33 -6.33 -15.25 -2.38
C ALA A 33 -7.70 -15.46 -1.71
N LYS A 34 -7.78 -15.18 -0.40
CA LYS A 34 -9.04 -15.30 0.37
C LYS A 34 -9.97 -14.10 0.18
N PHE A 35 -9.43 -12.91 -0.09
CA PHE A 35 -10.18 -11.66 -0.21
C PHE A 35 -9.67 -10.84 -1.40
N PRO A 36 -9.85 -11.31 -2.64
CA PRO A 36 -9.19 -10.73 -3.82
C PRO A 36 -9.62 -9.30 -4.11
N ARG A 37 -10.83 -8.90 -3.69
CA ARG A 37 -11.35 -7.53 -3.84
C ARG A 37 -10.96 -6.58 -2.70
N SER A 38 -10.15 -7.02 -1.73
CA SER A 38 -9.70 -6.14 -0.65
C SER A 38 -8.59 -5.22 -1.15
N VAL A 39 -8.89 -3.93 -1.34
CA VAL A 39 -7.88 -2.92 -1.69
C VAL A 39 -6.72 -2.95 -0.71
N GLY A 40 -6.98 -2.93 0.60
CA GLY A 40 -5.91 -2.92 1.61
C GLY A 40 -4.97 -4.12 1.53
N TYR A 41 -5.47 -5.35 1.32
CA TYR A 41 -4.59 -6.52 1.21
C TYR A 41 -3.79 -6.56 -0.08
N ASN A 42 -4.39 -6.14 -1.20
CA ASN A 42 -3.65 -5.99 -2.45
C ASN A 42 -2.57 -4.89 -2.33
N LEU A 43 -2.89 -3.79 -1.65
CA LEU A 43 -1.97 -2.67 -1.45
C LEU A 43 -0.79 -3.06 -0.55
N PHE A 44 -1.02 -3.84 0.52
CA PHE A 44 0.07 -4.40 1.30
C PHE A 44 0.95 -5.35 0.51
N ASN A 45 0.35 -6.10 -0.42
CA ASN A 45 1.11 -6.97 -1.29
C ASN A 45 2.02 -6.16 -2.22
N ALA A 46 1.49 -5.07 -2.81
CA ALA A 46 2.27 -4.12 -3.60
C ALA A 46 3.41 -3.49 -2.79
N ASP A 47 3.15 -3.04 -1.56
CA ASP A 47 4.18 -2.47 -0.68
C ASP A 47 5.28 -3.50 -0.32
N ILE A 48 4.92 -4.78 -0.12
CA ILE A 48 5.91 -5.84 0.13
C ILE A 48 6.78 -6.07 -1.11
N ASP A 49 6.19 -6.10 -2.30
CA ASP A 49 6.94 -6.25 -3.54
C ASP A 49 7.88 -5.06 -3.76
N LEU A 50 7.40 -3.84 -3.50
CA LEU A 50 8.22 -2.63 -3.54
C LEU A 50 9.41 -2.71 -2.59
N PHE A 51 9.19 -3.06 -1.32
CA PHE A 51 10.27 -3.13 -0.33
C PHE A 51 11.24 -4.30 -0.59
N ALA A 52 10.80 -5.34 -1.29
CA ALA A 52 11.66 -6.42 -1.76
C ALA A 52 12.51 -6.02 -2.98
N GLY A 53 12.31 -4.82 -3.54
CA GLY A 53 13.00 -4.33 -4.74
C GLY A 53 12.35 -4.77 -6.05
N ASP A 54 11.17 -5.38 -6.01
CA ASP A 54 10.43 -5.87 -7.18
C ASP A 54 9.47 -4.78 -7.69
N THR A 55 10.05 -3.74 -8.29
CA THR A 55 9.32 -2.53 -8.72
C THR A 55 8.29 -2.81 -9.80
N THR A 56 8.57 -3.74 -10.72
CA THR A 56 7.62 -4.16 -11.77
C THR A 56 6.38 -4.79 -11.16
N SER A 57 6.53 -5.79 -10.29
CA SER A 57 5.38 -6.42 -9.64
C SER A 57 4.62 -5.45 -8.74
N ALA A 58 5.32 -4.53 -8.08
CA ALA A 58 4.69 -3.48 -7.28
C ALA A 58 3.79 -2.57 -8.13
N LEU A 59 4.29 -2.07 -9.27
CA LEU A 59 3.54 -1.21 -10.19
C LEU A 59 2.27 -1.91 -10.71
N ASP A 60 2.38 -3.16 -11.16
CA ASP A 60 1.24 -3.94 -11.64
C ASP A 60 0.15 -4.06 -10.55
N ARG A 61 0.57 -4.31 -9.31
CA ARG A 61 -0.38 -4.41 -8.19
C ARG A 61 -0.97 -3.07 -7.78
N TYR A 62 -0.22 -1.97 -7.89
CA TYR A 62 -0.75 -0.63 -7.65
C TYR A 62 -1.85 -0.28 -8.65
N GLU A 63 -1.70 -0.65 -9.92
CA GLU A 63 -2.76 -0.49 -10.93
C GLU A 63 -4.00 -1.33 -10.60
N ILE A 64 -3.82 -2.61 -10.24
CA ILE A 64 -4.94 -3.45 -9.75
C ILE A 64 -5.63 -2.79 -8.54
N CYS A 65 -4.87 -2.16 -7.64
CA CYS A 65 -5.45 -1.47 -6.49
C CYS A 65 -6.30 -0.25 -6.91
N LYS A 66 -5.88 0.53 -7.91
CA LYS A 66 -6.70 1.64 -8.45
C LYS A 66 -8.02 1.13 -9.00
N GLU A 67 -7.98 0.09 -9.83
CA GLU A 67 -9.19 -0.53 -10.39
C GLU A 67 -10.13 -1.00 -9.28
N LEU A 68 -9.59 -1.67 -8.25
CA LEU A 68 -10.38 -2.12 -7.10
C LEU A 68 -11.00 -0.97 -6.30
N VAL A 69 -10.32 0.18 -6.19
CA VAL A 69 -10.87 1.38 -5.55
C VAL A 69 -12.03 1.95 -6.37
N GLU A 70 -11.88 2.02 -7.69
CA GLU A 70 -12.90 2.55 -8.60
C GLU A 70 -14.18 1.72 -8.55
N VAL A 71 -14.07 0.40 -8.73
CA VAL A 71 -15.22 -0.52 -8.80
C VAL A 71 -15.88 -0.81 -7.45
N SER A 72 -15.26 -0.41 -6.33
CA SER A 72 -15.82 -0.65 -4.99
C SER A 72 -17.00 0.28 -4.71
N SER A 73 -18.24 -0.23 -4.79
CA SER A 73 -19.47 0.52 -4.48
C SER A 73 -19.56 0.94 -3.01
N GLU A 74 -19.12 0.05 -2.10
CA GLU A 74 -19.30 0.22 -0.65
C GLU A 74 -18.24 1.13 0.00
N MET A 75 -17.23 1.56 -0.75
CA MET A 75 -16.14 2.36 -0.19
C MET A 75 -16.52 3.83 -0.15
N SER A 76 -16.44 4.44 1.03
CA SER A 76 -16.69 5.86 1.20
C SER A 76 -15.75 6.72 0.33
N PHE A 77 -16.26 7.87 -0.13
CA PHE A 77 -15.49 8.80 -0.97
C PHE A 77 -14.15 9.19 -0.34
N ARG A 78 -14.12 9.44 0.97
CA ARG A 78 -12.88 9.77 1.70
C ARG A 78 -11.83 8.66 1.63
N ASN A 79 -12.24 7.40 1.78
CA ASN A 79 -11.33 6.26 1.73
C ASN A 79 -10.82 6.03 0.30
N LYS A 80 -11.69 6.20 -0.72
CA LYS A 80 -11.27 6.15 -2.13
C LYS A 80 -10.20 7.20 -2.42
N ARG A 81 -10.44 8.44 -2.00
CA ARG A 81 -9.50 9.56 -2.17
C ARG A 81 -8.16 9.27 -1.49
N PHE A 82 -8.18 8.77 -0.25
CA PHE A 82 -6.97 8.41 0.48
C PHE A 82 -6.17 7.31 -0.23
N TYR A 83 -6.81 6.21 -0.63
CA TYR A 83 -6.13 5.12 -1.33
C TYR A 83 -5.53 5.57 -2.65
N ASN A 84 -6.29 6.29 -3.48
CA ASN A 84 -5.76 6.78 -4.76
C ASN A 84 -4.56 7.72 -4.55
N ALA A 85 -4.61 8.59 -3.55
CA ALA A 85 -3.48 9.47 -3.23
C ALA A 85 -2.24 8.68 -2.77
N TYR A 86 -2.43 7.68 -1.90
CA TYR A 86 -1.35 6.80 -1.46
C TYR A 86 -0.74 6.00 -2.62
N ILE A 87 -1.57 5.42 -3.48
CA ILE A 87 -1.12 4.63 -4.64
C ILE A 87 -0.33 5.53 -5.59
N ASN A 88 -0.88 6.70 -5.95
CA ASN A 88 -0.19 7.65 -6.83
C ASN A 88 1.15 8.09 -6.26
N PHE A 89 1.23 8.36 -4.95
CA PHE A 89 2.49 8.67 -4.29
C PHE A 89 3.52 7.57 -4.48
N ARG A 90 3.14 6.30 -4.27
CA ARG A 90 4.04 5.15 -4.43
C ARG A 90 4.51 4.97 -5.87
N GLN A 91 3.64 5.20 -6.84
CA GLN A 91 4.02 5.08 -8.25
C GLN A 91 4.98 6.19 -8.67
N ILE A 92 4.70 7.45 -8.32
CA ILE A 92 5.62 8.57 -8.58
C ILE A 92 6.98 8.33 -7.92
N ALA A 93 6.98 7.82 -6.69
CA ALA A 93 8.19 7.43 -5.99
C ALA A 93 9.03 6.39 -6.77
N ILE A 94 8.37 5.37 -7.33
CA ILE A 94 9.01 4.35 -8.17
C ILE A 94 9.53 4.99 -9.46
N ASP A 95 8.75 5.84 -10.12
CA ASP A 95 9.12 6.48 -11.38
C ASP A 95 10.38 7.35 -11.22
N HIS A 96 10.46 8.14 -10.15
CA HIS A 96 11.67 8.91 -9.81
C HIS A 96 12.88 7.99 -9.57
N HIS A 97 12.68 6.91 -8.79
CA HIS A 97 13.74 5.93 -8.53
C HIS A 97 14.27 5.28 -9.81
N LEU A 98 13.37 4.84 -10.70
CA LEU A 98 13.72 4.22 -11.98
C LEU A 98 14.38 5.21 -12.95
N ALA A 99 14.00 6.48 -12.91
CA ALA A 99 14.63 7.54 -13.69
C ALA A 99 16.00 7.97 -13.14
N GLY A 100 16.41 7.48 -11.97
CA GLY A 100 17.65 7.89 -11.31
C GLY A 100 17.63 9.33 -10.80
N HIS A 101 16.44 9.88 -10.56
CA HIS A 101 16.27 11.25 -10.07
C HIS A 101 15.80 11.26 -8.61
N GLU A 102 16.27 12.25 -7.86
CA GLU A 102 15.67 12.55 -6.56
C GLU A 102 14.25 13.12 -6.75
N TRP A 103 13.39 12.89 -5.76
CA TRP A 103 12.08 13.54 -5.68
C TRP A 103 12.11 14.56 -4.54
N PRO A 104 12.47 15.83 -4.82
CA PRO A 104 12.70 16.82 -3.76
C PRO A 104 11.43 17.14 -2.96
N GLU A 105 10.26 17.02 -3.56
CA GLU A 105 8.97 17.27 -2.91
C GLU A 105 8.41 16.06 -2.15
N TRP A 106 9.14 14.94 -2.07
CA TRP A 106 8.69 13.69 -1.42
C TRP A 106 7.99 13.93 -0.08
N SER A 107 8.64 14.65 0.83
CA SER A 107 8.14 14.87 2.18
C SER A 107 6.88 15.72 2.21
N GLU A 108 6.79 16.72 1.32
CA GLU A 108 5.60 17.57 1.19
C GLU A 108 4.40 16.76 0.69
N PHE A 109 4.58 15.97 -0.38
CA PHE A 109 3.52 15.11 -0.90
C PHE A 109 3.12 14.01 0.10
N ALA A 110 4.07 13.42 0.81
CA ALA A 110 3.80 12.44 1.86
C ALA A 110 2.93 13.06 2.98
N MET A 111 3.23 14.29 3.39
CA MET A 111 2.43 15.03 4.36
C MET A 111 1.00 15.28 3.84
N LEU A 112 0.86 15.74 2.59
CA LEU A 112 -0.45 15.98 1.97
C LEU A 112 -1.31 14.72 1.94
N VAL A 113 -0.74 13.56 1.62
CA VAL A 113 -1.46 12.28 1.67
C VAL A 113 -1.83 11.92 3.12
N ASN A 114 -0.89 12.04 4.07
CA ASN A 114 -1.12 11.69 5.46
C ASN A 114 -2.22 12.53 6.15
N VAL A 115 -2.44 13.79 5.72
CA VAL A 115 -3.48 14.66 6.29
C VAL A 115 -4.88 14.42 5.71
N LEU A 116 -5.02 13.69 4.59
CA LEU A 116 -6.34 13.37 4.02
C LEU A 116 -7.23 12.65 5.04
N ASP A 117 -8.54 12.95 5.01
CA ASP A 117 -9.52 12.25 5.83
C ASP A 117 -9.72 10.82 5.30
N ALA A 118 -9.73 9.86 6.22
CA ALA A 118 -9.96 8.45 5.96
C ALA A 118 -10.27 7.75 7.28
N ASP A 119 -10.81 6.54 7.22
CA ASP A 119 -11.01 5.75 8.43
C ASP A 119 -9.67 5.54 9.16
N ARG A 120 -9.67 5.73 10.49
CA ARG A 120 -8.47 5.66 11.34
C ARG A 120 -7.65 4.38 11.13
N ASN A 121 -8.32 3.26 10.91
CA ASN A 121 -7.65 1.98 10.67
C ASN A 121 -6.85 1.97 9.36
N ILE A 122 -7.32 2.66 8.32
CA ILE A 122 -6.61 2.79 7.04
C ILE A 122 -5.40 3.72 7.23
N LYS A 123 -5.61 4.88 7.87
CA LYS A 123 -4.53 5.85 8.12
C LYS A 123 -3.38 5.28 8.95
N ASN A 124 -3.69 4.48 9.97
CA ASN A 124 -2.67 3.83 10.81
C ASN A 124 -1.84 2.79 10.05
N LEU A 125 -2.39 2.24 8.97
CA LEU A 125 -1.79 1.15 8.22
C LEU A 125 -0.94 1.63 7.05
N PHE A 126 -1.30 2.76 6.46
CA PHE A 126 -0.69 3.32 5.24
C PHE A 126 -0.14 4.72 5.49
N LEU A 127 0.74 4.82 6.48
CA LEU A 127 1.41 6.09 6.81
C LEU A 127 2.68 6.24 5.95
N LEU A 128 2.83 7.38 5.30
CA LEU A 128 4.00 7.69 4.50
C LEU A 128 5.09 8.39 5.33
N PRO A 129 6.38 8.15 5.06
CA PRO A 129 7.48 8.85 5.74
C PRO A 129 7.53 10.32 5.30
N THR A 130 7.60 11.22 6.27
CA THR A 130 7.62 12.69 6.04
C THR A 130 8.95 13.34 6.42
N LYS A 131 9.98 12.55 6.74
CA LYS A 131 11.31 12.98 7.15
C LYS A 131 12.34 11.97 6.69
#